data_AF-A0A352J6B0-F1
#
_entry.id   AF-A0A352J6B0-F1
#
_cell.length_a   1.000
_cell.length_b   1.000
_cell.length_c   1.000
_cell.angle_alpha   90.00
_cell.angle_beta   90.00
_cell.angle_gamma   90.00
#
_symmetry.space_group_name_H-M   'P 1'
#
loop_
_entity.id
_entity.type
_entity.pdbx_description
1 polymer ?
#
loop_
_entity_poly.entity_id
_entity_poly.type
_entity_poly.pdbx_seq_one_letter_code
_entity_poly.pdbx_strand_id
1 'polypeptide(L)' 'NKVLVQDRVLDWKGISFPAGGVEEGESLVEAAIREMKEETGLTVSNLRPCGIVHWYNDKTGDRHLVFNYKTSD' A
#
# COMPACT_ATOMS: atom_id res chain seq x y z
N ASN A 1 -7.73 -1.79 -19.35
CA ASN A 1 -7.10 -2.02 -18.03
C ASN A 1 -7.86 -1.27 -16.97
N LYS A 2 -8.30 -1.95 -15.91
CA LYS A 2 -8.92 -1.36 -14.72
C LYS A 2 -8.04 -1.71 -13.51
N VAL A 3 -7.95 -0.80 -12.55
CA VAL A 3 -7.23 -1.00 -11.29
C VAL A 3 -8.14 -0.65 -10.13
N LEU A 4 -7.97 -1.32 -9.00
CA LEU A 4 -8.68 -0.99 -7.77
C LEU A 4 -8.00 0.19 -7.09
N VAL A 5 -8.80 1.17 -6.68
CA VAL A 5 -8.38 2.33 -5.89
C VAL A 5 -9.45 2.61 -4.85
N GLN A 6 -9.09 3.37 -3.82
CA GLN A 6 -9.99 3.90 -2.80
C GLN A 6 -10.13 5.40 -2.96
N ASP A 7 -11.27 5.94 -2.56
CA ASP A 7 -11.46 7.38 -2.36
C ASP A 7 -11.43 7.68 -0.85
N ARG A 8 -10.30 8.18 -0.35
CA ARG A 8 -10.09 8.46 1.07
C ARG A 8 -10.79 9.78 1.45
N VAL A 9 -11.62 9.74 2.50
CA VAL A 9 -12.45 10.89 2.92
C VAL A 9 -11.99 11.58 4.22
N LEU A 10 -11.23 10.88 5.06
CA LEU A 10 -10.78 11.38 6.37
C LEU A 10 -9.38 12.01 6.27
N ASP A 11 -8.33 11.20 6.29
CA ASP A 11 -6.94 11.62 6.16
C ASP A 11 -6.38 11.26 4.78
N TRP A 12 -5.47 12.10 4.26
CA TRP A 12 -4.89 11.95 2.92
C TRP A 12 -5.95 11.81 1.82
N LYS A 13 -6.82 12.82 1.75
CA LYS A 13 -8.04 12.76 0.94
C LYS A 13 -7.78 12.60 -0.55
N GLY A 14 -8.65 11.85 -1.21
CA GLY A 14 -8.67 11.63 -2.64
C GLY A 14 -8.34 10.19 -3.03
N ILE A 15 -8.06 10.01 -4.33
CA ILE A 15 -7.84 8.69 -4.92
C ILE A 15 -6.47 8.15 -4.50
N SER A 16 -6.45 7.00 -3.83
CA SER A 16 -5.23 6.30 -3.43
C SER A 16 -5.33 4.80 -3.68
N PHE A 17 -4.18 4.13 -3.76
CA PHE A 17 -4.15 2.67 -3.64
C PHE A 17 -4.34 2.25 -2.17
N PRO A 18 -4.91 1.06 -1.93
CA PRO A 18 -4.88 0.47 -0.60
C PRO A 18 -3.44 0.30 -0.12
N ALA A 19 -3.13 0.77 1.08
CA ALA A 19 -1.77 0.75 1.62
C ALA A 19 -1.73 1.18 3.09
N GLY A 20 -0.78 0.59 3.82
CA GLY A 20 -0.43 0.98 5.17
C GLY A 20 1.01 0.60 5.55
N GLY A 21 1.31 0.69 6.84
CA GLY A 21 2.64 0.45 7.38
C GLY A 21 2.97 -1.04 7.43
N VAL A 22 4.26 -1.35 7.50
CA VAL A 22 4.74 -2.70 7.81
C VAL A 22 4.78 -2.83 9.33
N GLU A 23 4.09 -3.82 9.87
CA GLU A 23 4.04 -4.17 11.29
C GLU A 23 5.23 -5.05 11.71
N GLU A 24 5.43 -5.21 13.02
CA GLU A 24 6.52 -6.03 13.54
C GLU A 24 6.31 -7.52 13.18
N GLY A 25 7.32 -8.13 12.57
CA GLY A 25 7.33 -9.56 12.26
C GLY A 25 6.74 -9.93 10.90
N GLU A 26 6.20 -8.98 10.13
CA GLU A 26 5.71 -9.24 8.77
C GLU A 26 6.71 -8.83 7.69
N SER A 27 6.69 -9.54 6.56
CA SER A 27 7.37 -9.14 5.34
C SER A 27 6.58 -8.07 4.58
N LEU A 28 7.24 -7.37 3.65
CA LEU A 28 6.61 -6.36 2.79
C LEU A 28 5.40 -6.91 2.00
N VAL A 29 5.43 -8.19 1.64
CA VAL A 29 4.35 -8.85 0.90
C VAL A 29 3.20 -9.22 1.83
N GLU A 30 3.50 -9.69 3.05
CA GLU A 30 2.47 -9.97 4.06
C GLU A 30 1.72 -8.71 4.46
N ALA A 31 2.44 -7.60 4.67
CA ALA A 31 1.85 -6.28 4.91
C ALA A 31 0.88 -5.90 3.78
N ALA A 32 1.31 -6.00 2.52
CA ALA A 32 0.47 -5.66 1.38
C ALA A 32 -0.80 -6.54 1.29
N ILE A 33 -0.71 -7.83 1.62
CA ILE A 33 -1.87 -8.74 1.65
C ILE A 33 -2.82 -8.37 2.81
N ARG A 34 -2.28 -8.09 3.99
CA ARG A 34 -3.03 -7.68 5.19
C ARG A 34 -3.78 -6.37 4.94
N GLU A 35 -3.11 -5.34 4.47
CA GLU A 35 -3.70 -4.01 4.18
C GLU A 35 -4.81 -4.11 3.11
N MET A 36 -4.59 -4.89 2.05
CA MET A 36 -5.64 -5.18 1.07
C MET A 36 -6.87 -5.81 1.73
N LYS A 37 -6.66 -6.74 2.66
CA LYS A 37 -7.76 -7.41 3.38
C LYS A 37 -8.49 -6.46 4.32
N GLU A 38 -7.76 -5.64 5.07
CA GLU A 38 -8.32 -4.71 6.05
C GLU A 38 -9.12 -3.58 5.39
N GLU A 39 -8.55 -2.96 4.35
CA GLU A 39 -9.17 -1.78 3.76
C GLU A 39 -10.19 -2.10 2.65
N THR A 40 -10.11 -3.27 2.02
CA THR A 40 -11.01 -3.64 0.90
C THR A 40 -11.82 -4.91 1.12
N GLY A 41 -11.48 -5.72 2.14
CA GLY A 41 -12.10 -7.03 2.37
C GLY A 41 -11.62 -8.14 1.42
N LEU A 42 -10.82 -7.83 0.40
CA LEU A 42 -10.35 -8.78 -0.61
C LEU A 42 -9.12 -9.54 -0.10
N THR A 43 -9.07 -10.84 -0.41
CA THR A 43 -7.87 -11.66 -0.24
C THR A 43 -7.18 -11.75 -1.59
N VAL A 44 -5.92 -11.34 -1.67
CA VAL A 44 -5.12 -11.33 -2.90
C VAL A 44 -3.93 -12.27 -2.78
N SER A 45 -3.40 -12.72 -3.92
CA SER A 45 -2.23 -13.59 -3.95
C SER A 45 -1.31 -13.30 -5.15
N ASN A 46 -0.16 -13.97 -5.23
CA ASN A 46 0.79 -13.85 -6.35
C ASN A 46 1.24 -12.41 -6.66
N LEU A 47 1.40 -11.60 -5.62
CA LEU A 47 1.84 -10.21 -5.73
C LEU A 47 3.19 -10.13 -6.45
N ARG A 48 3.27 -9.27 -7.47
CA ARG A 48 4.52 -8.98 -8.19
C ARG A 48 4.96 -7.55 -7.90
N PRO A 49 6.22 -7.33 -7.49
CA PRO A 49 6.73 -5.98 -7.29
C PRO A 49 6.65 -5.21 -8.62
N CYS A 50 6.19 -3.96 -8.57
CA CYS A 50 5.98 -3.14 -9.76
C CYS A 50 6.58 -1.73 -9.67
N GLY A 51 7.11 -1.33 -8.53
CA GLY A 51 7.84 -0.08 -8.38
C GLY A 51 8.09 0.29 -6.93
N ILE A 52 9.00 1.24 -6.73
CA ILE A 52 9.28 1.84 -5.43
C ILE A 52 9.06 3.34 -5.57
N VAL A 53 8.27 3.92 -4.67
CA VAL A 53 8.11 5.36 -4.53
C VAL A 53 8.70 5.75 -3.19
N HIS A 54 9.43 6.85 -3.14
CA HIS A 54 9.98 7.33 -1.88
C HIS A 54 9.93 8.85 -1.83
N TRP A 55 9.79 9.38 -0.62
CA TRP A 55 9.91 10.81 -0.37
C TRP A 55 10.58 11.05 0.98
N TYR A 56 11.11 12.25 1.14
CA TYR A 56 11.69 12.72 2.37
C TYR A 56 10.79 13.83 2.92
N ASN A 57 10.48 13.76 4.20
CA ASN A 57 9.69 14.76 4.88
C ASN A 57 10.64 15.76 5.56
N ASP A 58 10.84 16.93 4.95
CA ASP A 58 11.75 17.96 5.47
C ASP A 58 11.34 18.50 6.85
N LYS A 59 10.10 18.31 7.28
CA LYS A 59 9.60 18.78 8.59
C LYS A 59 9.88 17.82 9.72
N THR A 60 9.72 16.51 9.48
CA THR A 60 9.92 15.48 10.51
C THR A 60 11.29 14.83 10.42
N GLY A 61 11.95 14.93 9.25
CA GLY A 61 13.20 14.26 8.95
C GLY A 61 13.03 12.80 8.50
N ASP A 62 11.80 12.33 8.34
CA ASP A 62 11.51 10.93 8.00
C ASP A 62 11.72 10.66 6.50
N ARG A 63 12.19 9.44 6.20
CA ARG A 63 12.22 8.90 4.84
C ARG A 63 11.18 7.81 4.69
N HIS A 64 10.23 8.02 3.79
CA HIS A 64 9.22 7.03 3.47
C HIS A 64 9.61 6.25 2.22
N LEU A 65 9.44 4.94 2.29
CA LEU A 65 9.64 4.00 1.18
C LEU A 65 8.34 3.23 1.00
N VAL A 66 7.75 3.30 -0.19
CA VAL A 66 6.53 2.59 -0.56
C VAL A 66 6.86 1.57 -1.64
N PHE A 67 6.65 0.30 -1.32
CA PHE A 67 6.81 -0.83 -2.22
C PHE A 67 5.48 -1.15 -2.87
N ASN A 68 5.38 -0.96 -4.18
CA ASN A 68 4.15 -1.20 -4.92
C ASN A 68 4.15 -2.61 -5.49
N TYR A 69 3.00 -3.27 -5.39
CA TYR A 69 2.75 -4.59 -5.94
C TYR A 69 1.57 -4.54 -6.91
N LYS A 70 1.55 -5.49 -7.86
CA LYS A 70 0.41 -5.72 -8.73
C LYS A 70 0.05 -7.20 -8.76
N THR A 71 -1.23 -7.48 -8.85
CA THR A 71 -1.77 -8.82 -9.07
C THR A 71 -3.10 -8.73 -9.80
N SER A 72 -3.58 -9.86 -10.31
CA SER A 72 -4.92 -10.05 -10.82
C SER A 72 -5.62 -11.24 -10.18
N ASP A 73 -4.98 -11.82 -9.15
CA ASP A 73 -5.38 -13.04 -8.44
C ASP A 73 -5.93 -12.72 -7.05
#